data_AF-Q064H5-F1
#
_entry.id   AF-Q064H5-F1
#
_cell.length_a   1.000
_cell.length_b   1.000
_cell.length_c   1.000
_cell.angle_alpha   90.00
_cell.angle_beta   90.00
_cell.angle_gamma   90.00
#
_symmetry.space_group_name_H-M   'P 1'
#
loop_
_entity.id
_entity.type
_entity.pdbx_description
1 polymer ?
#
loop_
_entity_poly.entity_id
_entity_poly.type
_entity_poly.pdbx_seq_one_letter_code
_entity_poly.pdbx_strand_id
1 'polypeptide(L)'
;MLARCLSASLHGLEAKPVTVEVDLAPGLPGIQLVGLADRAIQESRERVRSALRNSGFRGPLVRVVINLAPADRRKEGPAFDLPISLGLLVASGQLDRPKLDGLWCAGELIGTGRQPAPLSWRDCPC
;
A
#
# COMPACT_ATOMS: atom_id res chain seq x y z
N MET A 1 -0.26 -6.74 -14.48
CA MET A 1 -0.03 -7.87 -13.53
C MET A 1 -0.69 -7.48 -12.24
N LEU A 2 -1.64 -8.30 -11.77
CA LEU A 2 -2.56 -7.95 -10.69
C LEU A 2 -2.12 -8.56 -9.35
N ALA A 3 -2.15 -7.76 -8.29
CA ALA A 3 -2.05 -8.19 -6.91
C ALA A 3 -3.23 -7.64 -6.10
N ARG A 4 -3.65 -8.36 -5.07
CA ARG A 4 -4.78 -7.99 -4.22
C ARG A 4 -4.46 -8.25 -2.76
N CYS A 5 -4.85 -7.35 -1.88
CA CYS A 5 -4.81 -7.55 -0.43
C CYS A 5 -6.07 -6.98 0.25
N LEU A 6 -6.34 -7.46 1.46
CA LEU A 6 -7.47 -7.00 2.27
C LEU A 6 -7.00 -5.92 3.24
N SER A 7 -7.84 -4.92 3.44
CA SER A 7 -7.66 -3.82 4.37
C SER A 7 -9.00 -3.39 4.93
N ALA A 8 -9.03 -2.33 5.72
CA ALA A 8 -10.25 -1.75 6.24
C ALA A 8 -10.18 -0.22 6.26
N SER A 9 -11.31 0.42 6.01
CA SER A 9 -11.52 1.83 6.26
C SER A 9 -12.36 1.99 7.52
N LEU A 10 -11.99 2.95 8.38
CA LEU A 10 -12.78 3.28 9.55
C LEU A 10 -13.93 4.19 9.15
N HIS A 11 -15.14 3.84 9.59
CA HIS A 11 -16.33 4.66 9.48
C HIS A 11 -16.94 4.80 10.88
N GLY A 12 -16.68 5.93 11.53
CA GLY A 12 -16.95 6.07 12.97
C GLY A 12 -16.13 5.07 13.77
N LEU A 13 -16.81 4.15 14.47
CA LEU A 13 -16.19 3.07 15.26
C LEU A 13 -16.18 1.72 14.52
N GLU A 14 -16.66 1.67 13.27
CA GLU A 14 -16.76 0.43 12.51
C GLU A 14 -15.63 0.31 11.49
N ALA A 15 -14.94 -0.83 11.48
CA ALA A 15 -14.02 -1.20 10.42
C ALA A 15 -14.80 -1.79 9.24
N LYS A 16 -14.81 -1.10 8.10
CA LYS A 16 -15.43 -1.59 6.86
C LYS A 16 -14.38 -2.22 5.96
N PRO A 17 -14.61 -3.44 5.44
CA PRO A 17 -13.67 -4.10 4.54
C PRO A 17 -13.39 -3.27 3.31
N VAL A 18 -12.12 -3.17 2.94
CA VAL A 18 -11.66 -2.58 1.68
C VAL A 18 -10.69 -3.54 1.02
N THR A 19 -10.92 -3.83 -0.25
CA THR A 19 -9.97 -4.58 -1.07
C THR A 19 -9.08 -3.59 -1.80
N VAL A 20 -7.77 -3.76 -1.66
CA VAL A 20 -6.77 -2.97 -2.39
C VAL A 20 -6.25 -3.84 -3.53
N GLU A 21 -6.45 -3.37 -4.75
CA GLU A 21 -5.99 -4.04 -5.95
C GLU A 21 -4.94 -3.17 -6.63
N VAL A 22 -3.80 -3.77 -6.98
CA VAL A 22 -2.71 -3.09 -7.65
C VAL A 22 -2.46 -3.78 -8.97
N ASP A 23 -2.64 -3.05 -10.07
CA ASP A 23 -2.33 -3.53 -11.41
C ASP A 23 -1.20 -2.70 -12.04
N LEU A 24 -0.23 -3.43 -12.60
CA LEU A 24 0.84 -2.87 -13.42
C LEU A 24 0.48 -3.00 -14.90
N ALA A 25 0.43 -1.86 -15.59
CA ALA A 25 0.13 -1.77 -17.01
C ALA A 25 1.29 -1.11 -17.79
N PRO A 26 1.50 -1.46 -19.08
CA PRO A 26 2.43 -0.74 -19.93
C PRO A 26 2.05 0.74 -20.07
N GLY A 27 3.04 1.62 -20.18
CA GLY A 27 2.85 3.05 -20.35
C GLY A 27 3.84 3.89 -19.55
N LEU A 28 3.60 5.21 -19.53
CA LEU A 28 4.44 6.14 -18.79
C LEU A 28 4.39 5.86 -17.28
N PRO A 29 5.53 5.97 -16.56
CA PRO A 29 5.57 5.81 -15.11
C PRO A 29 4.59 6.76 -14.41
N GLY A 30 3.72 6.20 -13.58
CA GLY A 30 2.72 6.98 -12.87
C GLY A 30 1.86 6.09 -11.98
N ILE A 31 1.41 6.62 -10.85
CA ILE A 31 0.49 5.91 -9.95
C ILE A 31 -0.87 6.60 -10.04
N GLN A 32 -1.93 5.84 -10.27
CA GLN A 32 -3.31 6.32 -10.30
C GLN A 32 -4.10 5.64 -9.19
N LEU A 33 -4.73 6.42 -8.32
CA LEU A 33 -5.60 5.94 -7.25
C LEU A 33 -7.07 6.13 -7.65
N VAL A 34 -7.86 5.06 -7.60
CA VAL A 34 -9.30 5.06 -7.87
C VAL A 34 -10.10 4.44 -6.72
N GLY A 35 -11.37 4.81 -6.57
CA GLY A 35 -12.24 4.32 -5.49
C GLY A 35 -12.52 5.33 -4.36
N LEU A 36 -12.74 6.60 -4.70
CA LEU A 36 -13.10 7.68 -3.76
C LEU A 36 -12.12 7.84 -2.58
N ALA A 37 -10.82 7.80 -2.89
CA ALA A 37 -9.75 8.03 -1.93
C ALA A 37 -9.67 9.52 -1.55
N ASP A 38 -9.51 9.80 -0.25
CA ASP A 38 -9.30 11.16 0.25
C ASP A 38 -7.90 11.70 -0.08
N ARG A 39 -7.64 12.93 0.35
CA ARG A 39 -6.35 13.59 0.14
C ARG A 39 -5.19 12.83 0.80
N ALA A 40 -5.37 12.31 2.01
CA ALA A 40 -4.32 11.60 2.74
C ALA A 40 -3.85 10.35 1.98
N ILE A 41 -4.79 9.62 1.37
CA ILE A 41 -4.50 8.46 0.52
C ILE A 41 -3.88 8.88 -0.81
N GLN A 42 -4.31 9.99 -1.41
CA GLN A 42 -3.66 10.51 -2.64
C GLN A 42 -2.18 10.86 -2.40
N GLU A 43 -1.88 11.40 -1.22
CA GLU A 43 -0.51 11.70 -0.77
C GLU A 43 0.31 10.44 -0.42
N SER A 44 -0.35 9.29 -0.20
CA SER A 44 0.32 7.99 0.02
C SER A 44 1.29 7.63 -1.10
N ARG A 45 1.04 8.09 -2.33
CA ARG A 45 1.90 7.78 -3.49
C ARG A 45 3.37 8.11 -3.25
N GLU A 46 3.64 9.25 -2.62
CA GLU A 46 5.01 9.67 -2.33
C GLU A 46 5.57 8.94 -1.10
N ARG A 47 4.74 8.72 -0.06
CA ARG A 47 5.14 7.96 1.13
C ARG A 47 5.50 6.52 0.80
N VAL A 48 4.68 5.83 0.01
CA VAL A 48 4.92 4.49 -0.52
C VAL A 48 6.22 4.45 -1.31
N ARG A 49 6.41 5.39 -2.25
CA ARG A 49 7.65 5.45 -3.05
C ARG A 49 8.88 5.63 -2.17
N SER A 50 8.83 6.55 -1.22
CA SER A 50 9.92 6.82 -0.27
C SER A 50 10.21 5.59 0.59
N ALA A 51 9.17 4.97 1.17
CA ALA A 51 9.29 3.79 2.00
C ALA A 51 9.91 2.61 1.24
N LEU A 52 9.42 2.31 0.04
CA LEU A 52 9.98 1.25 -0.80
C LEU A 52 11.47 1.47 -1.08
N ARG A 53 11.85 2.70 -1.47
CA ARG A 53 13.25 3.06 -1.71
C ARG A 53 14.11 2.90 -0.46
N ASN A 54 13.63 3.39 0.69
CA ASN A 54 14.37 3.35 1.94
C ASN A 54 14.51 1.93 2.50
N SER A 55 13.58 1.03 2.14
CA SER A 55 13.61 -0.40 2.46
C SER A 55 14.40 -1.25 1.44
N GLY A 56 15.05 -0.63 0.44
CA GLY A 56 15.86 -1.35 -0.56
C GLY A 56 15.05 -1.99 -1.69
N PHE A 57 13.75 -1.72 -1.78
CA PHE A 57 12.91 -2.18 -2.88
C PHE A 57 12.92 -1.20 -4.06
N ARG A 58 12.56 -1.71 -5.23
CA ARG A 58 12.46 -0.92 -6.47
C ARG A 58 11.07 -0.31 -6.59
N GLY A 59 11.04 0.99 -6.90
CA GLY A 59 9.82 1.67 -7.29
C GLY A 59 9.35 1.24 -8.70
N PRO A 60 8.07 1.44 -9.03
CA PRO A 60 7.54 1.07 -10.34
C PRO A 60 8.04 2.02 -11.43
N LEU A 61 8.50 1.45 -12.55
CA LEU A 61 8.90 2.16 -13.76
C LEU A 61 7.82 2.09 -14.86
N VAL A 62 6.60 1.70 -14.49
CA VAL A 62 5.46 1.52 -15.38
C VAL A 62 4.25 2.24 -14.81
N ARG A 63 3.14 2.27 -15.57
CA ARG A 63 1.87 2.76 -15.05
C ARG A 63 1.34 1.78 -14.00
N VAL A 64 0.94 2.32 -12.86
CA VAL A 64 0.33 1.60 -11.74
C VAL A 64 -1.08 2.13 -11.54
N VAL A 65 -2.06 1.23 -11.50
CA VAL A 65 -3.43 1.55 -11.11
C VAL A 65 -3.71 0.86 -9.78
N ILE A 66 -4.12 1.65 -8.80
CA ILE A 66 -4.51 1.18 -7.46
C ILE A 66 -6.00 1.42 -7.32
N ASN A 67 -6.75 0.34 -7.14
CA ASN A 67 -8.19 0.37 -6.95
C ASN A 67 -8.55 0.03 -5.49
N LEU A 68 -9.37 0.87 -4.87
CA LEU A 68 -9.90 0.67 -3.52
C LEU A 68 -11.39 0.31 -3.60
N ALA A 69 -11.69 -0.98 -3.51
CA ALA A 69 -13.06 -1.48 -3.55
C ALA A 69 -13.63 -1.68 -2.14
N PRO A 70 -14.91 -1.39 -1.88
CA PRO A 70 -15.93 -0.97 -2.85
C PRO A 70 -15.88 0.54 -3.14
N ALA A 71 -16.14 0.96 -4.38
CA ALA A 71 -15.95 2.34 -4.83
C ALA A 71 -17.10 3.31 -4.48
N ASP A 72 -18.11 2.85 -3.75
CA ASP A 72 -19.32 3.59 -3.33
C ASP A 72 -19.11 4.42 -2.05
N ARG A 73 -18.03 4.16 -1.32
CA ARG A 73 -17.74 4.80 -0.03
C ARG A 73 -16.41 5.52 -0.05
N ARG A 74 -16.34 6.68 0.59
CA ARG A 74 -15.07 7.37 0.81
C ARG A 74 -14.15 6.52 1.68
N LYS A 75 -12.87 6.47 1.33
CA LYS A 75 -11.81 5.91 2.18
C LYS A 75 -10.94 7.05 2.64
N GLU A 76 -10.65 7.07 3.94
CA GLU A 76 -9.95 8.19 4.58
C GLU A 76 -8.74 7.69 5.36
N GLY A 77 -7.73 8.57 5.43
CA GLY A 77 -6.55 8.38 6.28
C GLY A 77 -5.41 7.57 5.65
N PRO A 78 -4.24 7.55 6.33
CA PRO A 78 -2.99 7.04 5.75
C PRO A 78 -2.83 5.51 5.91
N ALA A 79 -3.78 4.82 6.52
CA ALA A 79 -3.72 3.39 6.81
C ALA A 79 -3.61 2.49 5.54
N PHE A 80 -3.80 3.07 4.36
CA PHE A 80 -3.66 2.39 3.07
C PHE A 80 -2.21 2.33 2.56
N ASP A 81 -1.25 3.01 3.19
CA ASP A 81 0.14 3.04 2.72
C ASP A 81 0.76 1.62 2.67
N LEU A 82 0.59 0.84 3.74
CA LEU A 82 1.09 -0.54 3.83
C LEU A 82 0.45 -1.48 2.81
N PRO A 83 -0.90 -1.62 2.72
CA PRO A 83 -1.52 -2.53 1.75
C PRO A 83 -1.17 -2.15 0.31
N ILE A 84 -1.10 -0.85 -0.01
CA ILE A 84 -0.65 -0.38 -1.33
C ILE A 84 0.78 -0.83 -1.63
N SER A 85 1.69 -0.69 -0.67
CA SER A 85 3.10 -1.06 -0.85
C SER A 85 3.28 -2.55 -1.05
N LEU A 86 2.60 -3.37 -0.26
CA LEU A 86 2.65 -4.83 -0.40
C LEU A 86 2.07 -5.26 -1.76
N GLY A 87 0.93 -4.69 -2.15
CA GLY A 87 0.33 -4.93 -3.46
C GLY A 87 1.29 -4.58 -4.59
N LEU A 88 2.01 -3.46 -4.49
CA LEU A 88 3.00 -3.05 -5.47
C LEU A 88 4.20 -4.00 -5.55
N LEU A 89 4.71 -4.45 -4.41
CA LEU A 89 5.82 -5.40 -4.34
C LEU A 89 5.46 -6.75 -4.95
N VAL A 90 4.26 -7.25 -4.66
CA VAL A 90 3.77 -8.49 -5.25
C VAL A 90 3.48 -8.33 -6.75
N ALA A 91 2.83 -7.24 -7.16
CA ALA A 91 2.53 -6.98 -8.57
C ALA A 91 3.81 -6.79 -9.41
N SER A 92 4.89 -6.29 -8.79
CA SER A 92 6.21 -6.15 -9.43
C SER A 92 7.09 -7.41 -9.33
N GLY A 93 6.62 -8.48 -8.68
CA GLY A 93 7.38 -9.73 -8.52
C GLY A 93 8.54 -9.63 -7.52
N GLN A 94 8.58 -8.59 -6.70
CA GLN A 94 9.57 -8.44 -5.62
C GLN A 94 9.16 -9.20 -4.35
N LEU A 95 7.91 -9.63 -4.25
CA LEU A 95 7.37 -10.54 -3.24
C LEU A 95 6.48 -11.61 -3.89
N ASP A 96 6.41 -12.78 -3.26
CA ASP A 96 5.60 -13.91 -3.75
C ASP A 96 4.10 -13.64 -3.55
N ARG A 97 3.29 -13.88 -4.60
CA ARG A 97 1.83 -13.68 -4.59
C ARG A 97 1.08 -14.39 -3.45
N PRO A 98 1.38 -15.67 -3.11
CA PRO A 98 0.68 -16.36 -2.03
C PRO A 98 0.80 -15.69 -0.66
N LYS A 99 1.76 -14.76 -0.49
CA LYS A 99 1.93 -14.02 0.77
C LYS A 99 0.84 -12.97 1.03
N LEU A 100 0.07 -12.59 0.01
CA LEU A 100 -1.02 -11.62 0.15
C LEU A 100 -2.42 -12.24 0.19
N ASP A 101 -2.56 -13.52 -0.19
CA ASP A 101 -3.86 -14.17 -0.25
C ASP A 101 -4.45 -14.32 1.15
N GLY A 102 -5.59 -13.65 1.39
CA GLY A 102 -6.28 -13.64 2.68
C GLY A 102 -5.63 -12.77 3.75
N LEU A 103 -4.52 -12.10 3.46
CA LEU A 103 -3.86 -11.19 4.41
C LEU A 103 -4.67 -9.90 4.58
N TRP A 104 -5.03 -9.62 5.83
CA TRP A 104 -5.54 -8.32 6.25
C TRP A 104 -4.39 -7.43 6.71
N CYS A 105 -4.29 -6.24 6.14
CA CYS A 105 -3.26 -5.30 6.51
C CYS A 105 -3.76 -3.86 6.42
N ALA A 106 -3.32 -3.06 7.40
CA ALA A 106 -3.53 -1.63 7.48
C ALA A 106 -2.33 -1.05 8.22
N GLY A 107 -1.85 0.10 7.79
CA GLY A 107 -0.68 0.72 8.39
C GLY A 107 -0.20 1.91 7.58
N GLU A 108 0.26 2.92 8.29
CA GLU A 108 0.88 4.11 7.70
C GLU A 108 2.37 3.83 7.46
N LEU A 109 2.93 4.41 6.40
CA LEU A 109 4.35 4.31 6.14
C LEU A 109 5.00 5.67 6.33
N ILE A 110 5.99 5.70 7.23
CA ILE A 110 6.76 6.91 7.48
C ILE A 110 7.91 6.93 6.47
N GLY A 111 7.91 7.94 5.61
CA GLY A 111 9.01 8.24 4.70
C GLY A 111 10.23 8.82 5.44
N THR A 112 10.67 8.23 6.55
CA THR A 112 11.91 8.66 7.19
C THR A 112 13.07 8.24 6.30
N GLY A 113 13.81 9.21 5.76
CA GLY A 113 15.10 9.00 5.07
C GLY A 113 16.22 8.46 5.99
N ARG A 114 15.84 7.84 7.10
CA ARG A 114 16.72 7.13 8.01
C ARG A 114 16.68 5.68 7.57
N GLN A 115 17.83 5.11 7.18
CA GLN A 115 17.96 3.66 7.12
C GLN A 115 17.40 3.11 8.43
N PRO A 116 16.46 2.15 8.42
CA PRO A 116 16.09 1.50 9.66
C PRO A 116 17.39 0.95 10.25
N ALA A 117 17.76 1.44 11.44
CA ALA A 117 18.73 0.73 12.25
C ALA A 117 18.20 -0.71 12.36
N PRO A 118 19.06 -1.74 12.32
CA PRO A 118 18.60 -3.13 12.41
C PRO A 118 17.84 -3.31 13.72
N LEU A 119 16.51 -3.20 13.67
CA LEU A 119 15.65 -3.48 14.80
C LEU A 119 15.51 -5.00 14.83
N SER A 120 16.27 -5.60 15.73
CA SER A 120 16.03 -6.96 16.18
C SER A 120 14.63 -6.99 16.80
N TRP A 121 13.80 -7.94 16.37
CA TRP A 121 12.46 -8.18 16.95
C TRP A 121 12.48 -8.47 18.45
N ARG A 122 13.68 -8.62 19.06
CA ARG A 122 13.87 -8.79 20.50
C ARG A 122 13.81 -7.49 21.31
N ASP A 123 13.84 -6.34 20.65
CA ASP A 123 13.92 -5.03 21.32
C ASP A 123 12.56 -4.32 21.46
N CYS A 124 11.45 -5.00 21.14
CA CYS A 124 10.11 -4.50 21.44
C CYS A 124 9.82 -4.71 22.94
N PRO A 125 9.66 -3.64 23.75
CA PRO A 125 9.24 -3.81 25.13
C PRO A 125 7.75 -4.22 25.12
N CYS A 126 7.49 -5.48 25.45
CA CYS A 126 6.23 -5.92 26.01
C CYS A 126 6.16 -5.57 27.49
#